data_AF-A0A2V6QIV9-F1
#
_entry.id   AF-A0A2V6QIV9-F1
#
_cell.length_a   1.000
_cell.length_b   1.000
_cell.length_c   1.000
_cell.angle_alpha   90.00
_cell.angle_beta   90.00
_cell.angle_gamma   90.00
#
_symmetry.space_group_name_H-M   'P 1'
#
loop_
_entity.id
_entity.type
_entity.pdbx_description
1 polymer ?
#
loop_
_entity_poly.entity_id
_entity_poly.type
_entity_poly.pdbx_seq_one_letter_code
_entity_poly.pdbx_strand_id
1 'polypeptide(L)'
;MGTALLVVLPALPAAAQFTVAGRKVSPQEVNFAGLRYTSPRYGLVVQINHDAKLAGDFELNLVDEAYATLLGTHQSAQVPADLLPLVFVSDTKMARFGEGGRRRIFRWLEPTMQLHPDIHLSPAAIFVSDENFKDRERLRSALTRALSFLFDRRFREALDSMERPIPDK
;
A
#
# COMPACT_ATOMS: atom_id res chain seq x y z
N MET A 1 23.68 17.70 11.11
CA MET A 1 22.90 17.90 9.86
C MET A 1 23.00 16.61 9.07
N GLY A 2 21.93 15.81 9.04
CA GLY A 2 21.92 14.52 8.36
C GLY A 2 21.47 14.69 6.91
N THR A 3 22.35 14.40 5.96
CA THR A 3 22.04 14.31 4.53
C THR A 3 21.11 13.12 4.29
N ALA A 4 19.87 13.39 3.88
CA ALA A 4 18.97 12.35 3.41
C ALA A 4 19.52 11.79 2.08
N LEU A 5 19.85 10.50 2.07
CA LEU A 5 20.37 9.80 0.89
C LEU A 5 19.20 9.54 -0.07
N LEU A 6 19.19 10.22 -1.23
CA LEU A 6 18.19 10.00 -2.28
C LEU A 6 18.53 8.71 -3.03
N VAL A 7 17.96 7.58 -2.61
CA VAL A 7 18.11 6.30 -3.33
C VAL A 7 17.06 6.24 -4.45
N VAL A 8 17.51 6.42 -5.70
CA VAL A 8 16.69 6.17 -6.89
C VAL A 8 16.71 4.66 -7.16
N LEU A 9 15.77 3.92 -6.58
CA LEU A 9 15.56 2.52 -6.94
C LEU A 9 14.91 2.45 -8.33
N PRO A 10 15.40 1.61 -9.26
CA PRO A 10 14.72 1.40 -10.53
C PRO A 10 13.31 0.89 -10.25
N ALA A 11 12.31 1.57 -10.81
CA ALA A 11 10.91 1.18 -10.72
C ALA A 11 10.73 -0.16 -11.45
N LEU A 12 10.77 -1.28 -10.72
CA LEU A 12 10.18 -2.51 -11.22
C LEU A 12 8.68 -2.24 -11.36
N PRO A 13 8.11 -2.25 -12.58
CA PRO A 13 6.69 -2.04 -12.77
C PRO A 13 5.96 -3.18 -12.04
N ALA A 14 5.31 -2.83 -10.94
CA ALA A 14 4.44 -3.73 -10.18
C ALA A 14 3.48 -4.42 -11.15
N ALA A 15 3.56 -5.73 -11.31
CA ALA A 15 2.70 -6.52 -12.21
C ALA A 15 1.25 -6.68 -11.67
N ALA A 16 0.72 -5.66 -10.99
CA ALA A 16 -0.69 -5.61 -10.63
C ALA A 16 -1.51 -5.27 -11.88
N GLN A 17 -2.16 -6.27 -12.46
CA GLN A 17 -3.26 -6.05 -13.41
C GLN A 17 -4.44 -5.42 -12.64
N PHE A 18 -4.85 -4.21 -13.05
CA PHE A 18 -6.03 -3.52 -12.55
C PHE A 18 -7.18 -3.71 -13.54
N THR A 19 -8.42 -3.46 -13.10
CA THR A 19 -9.57 -3.48 -14.01
C THR A 19 -10.36 -2.19 -13.83
N VAL A 20 -10.55 -1.44 -14.92
CA VAL A 20 -11.34 -0.18 -14.96
C VAL A 20 -12.50 -0.41 -15.91
N ALA A 21 -13.74 -0.17 -15.46
CA ALA A 21 -14.96 -0.42 -16.24
C ALA A 21 -14.99 -1.82 -16.90
N GLY A 22 -14.56 -2.85 -16.16
CA GLY A 22 -14.50 -4.23 -16.65
C GLY A 22 -13.33 -4.57 -17.59
N ARG A 23 -12.49 -3.60 -17.98
CA ARG A 23 -11.30 -3.83 -18.81
C ARG A 23 -10.05 -3.93 -17.95
N LYS A 24 -9.24 -4.97 -18.15
CA LYS A 24 -7.89 -5.06 -17.57
C LYS A 24 -7.01 -3.93 -18.12
N VAL A 25 -6.45 -3.13 -17.23
CA VAL A 25 -5.52 -2.04 -17.54
C VAL A 25 -4.23 -2.26 -16.76
N SER A 26 -3.12 -2.05 -17.45
CA SER A 26 -1.78 -2.10 -16.87
C SER A 26 -1.55 -0.90 -15.95
N PRO A 27 -0.70 -1.00 -14.91
CA PRO A 27 -0.33 0.13 -14.06
C PRO A 27 0.16 1.36 -14.84
N GLN A 28 0.74 1.13 -16.02
CA GLN A 28 1.21 2.16 -16.95
C GLN A 28 0.03 2.92 -17.59
N GLU A 29 -1.04 2.24 -17.94
CA GLU A 29 -2.27 2.85 -18.49
C GLU A 29 -3.08 3.63 -17.44
N VAL A 30 -2.92 3.34 -16.14
CA VAL A 30 -3.64 4.03 -15.05
C VAL A 30 -2.86 5.19 -14.42
N ASN A 31 -1.68 5.52 -14.97
CA ASN A 31 -0.77 6.56 -14.50
C ASN A 31 -0.53 6.49 -12.98
N PHE A 32 0.06 5.38 -12.51
CA PHE A 32 0.59 5.22 -11.15
C PHE A 32 2.00 5.83 -11.01
N ALA A 33 2.35 6.81 -11.84
CA ALA A 33 3.58 7.57 -11.66
C ALA A 33 3.46 8.43 -10.40
N GLY A 34 4.51 8.43 -9.59
CA GLY A 34 4.55 9.12 -8.31
C GLY A 34 5.97 9.25 -7.80
N LEU A 35 6.15 10.13 -6.82
CA LEU A 35 7.41 10.26 -6.11
C LEU A 35 7.52 9.11 -5.12
N ARG A 36 8.65 8.39 -5.15
CA ARG A 36 8.93 7.25 -4.30
C ARG A 36 9.97 7.64 -3.25
N TYR A 37 9.65 7.30 -2.02
CA TYR A 37 10.43 7.59 -0.83
C TYR A 37 10.66 6.29 -0.06
N THR A 38 11.62 6.36 0.85
CA THR A 38 11.91 5.28 1.79
C THR A 38 11.88 5.88 3.18
N SER A 39 11.14 5.25 4.10
CA SER A 39 11.07 5.74 5.47
C SER A 39 12.47 5.65 6.13
N PRO A 40 12.88 6.68 6.88
CA PRO A 40 14.27 6.81 7.31
C PRO A 40 14.72 5.73 8.30
N ARG A 41 13.83 5.19 9.13
CA ARG A 41 14.19 4.22 10.16
C ARG A 41 14.01 2.76 9.73
N TYR A 42 12.88 2.44 9.12
CA TYR A 42 12.53 1.04 8.82
C TYR A 42 12.61 0.69 7.33
N GLY A 43 12.98 1.64 6.47
CA GLY A 43 13.14 1.36 5.05
C GLY A 43 11.82 1.10 4.32
N LEU A 44 10.68 1.54 4.87
CA LEU A 44 9.37 1.30 4.28
C LEU A 44 9.23 2.11 3.01
N VAL A 45 8.87 1.43 1.92
CA VAL A 45 8.69 2.11 0.64
C VAL A 45 7.34 2.83 0.64
N VAL A 46 7.38 4.13 0.36
CA VAL A 46 6.20 4.98 0.24
C VAL A 46 6.18 5.65 -1.12
N GLN A 47 5.07 5.60 -1.82
CA GLN A 47 4.87 6.28 -3.09
C GLN A 47 3.71 7.26 -2.97
N ILE A 48 3.93 8.50 -3.38
CA ILE A 48 2.89 9.52 -3.49
C ILE A 48 2.62 9.74 -4.97
N ASN A 49 1.49 9.27 -5.47
CA ASN A 49 1.14 9.46 -6.88
C ASN A 49 0.89 10.93 -7.20
N HIS A 50 1.13 11.31 -8.47
CA HIS A 50 0.87 12.67 -8.94
C HIS A 50 -0.60 13.10 -8.83
N ASP A 51 -1.54 12.15 -8.79
CA ASP A 51 -2.96 12.45 -8.60
C ASP A 51 -3.35 12.66 -7.13
N ALA A 52 -2.48 12.31 -6.17
CA ALA A 52 -2.74 12.52 -4.75
C ALA A 52 -2.57 14.01 -4.37
N LYS A 53 -3.56 14.57 -3.68
CA LYS A 53 -3.52 15.92 -3.14
C LYS A 53 -3.00 15.91 -1.70
N LEU A 54 -1.77 16.37 -1.54
CA LEU A 54 -1.21 16.59 -0.21
C LEU A 54 -1.78 17.88 0.39
N ALA A 55 -2.18 17.84 1.67
CA ALA A 55 -2.61 19.02 2.42
C ALA A 55 -1.41 19.85 2.97
N GLY A 56 -0.18 19.38 2.76
CA GLY A 56 1.07 19.96 3.25
C GLY A 56 2.23 19.01 3.03
N ASP A 57 3.39 19.30 3.61
CA ASP A 57 4.54 18.40 3.55
C ASP A 57 4.23 17.08 4.28
N PHE A 58 4.49 15.95 3.62
CA PHE A 58 4.32 14.64 4.22
C PHE A 58 5.56 14.24 5.02
N GLU A 59 5.39 14.12 6.33
CA GLU A 59 6.45 13.65 7.25
C GLU A 59 6.59 12.11 7.16
N LEU A 60 7.63 11.63 6.49
CA LEU A 60 7.94 10.18 6.41
C LEU A 60 8.14 9.53 7.79
N ASN A 61 8.51 10.31 8.82
CA ASN A 61 8.62 9.84 10.19
C ASN A 61 7.28 9.30 10.73
N LEU A 62 6.14 9.80 10.25
CA LEU A 62 4.83 9.32 10.67
C LEU A 62 4.61 7.85 10.27
N VAL A 63 5.20 7.42 9.15
CA VAL A 63 5.17 6.03 8.69
C VAL A 63 5.99 5.15 9.63
N ASP A 64 7.17 5.62 10.04
CA ASP A 64 8.02 4.91 11.00
C ASP A 64 7.37 4.84 12.39
N GLU A 65 6.69 5.89 12.85
CA GLU A 65 5.93 5.90 14.12
C GLU A 65 4.83 4.84 14.13
N ALA A 66 4.01 4.81 13.06
CA ALA A 66 2.93 3.84 12.92
C ALA A 66 3.48 2.40 12.87
N TYR A 67 4.54 2.17 12.10
CA TYR A 67 5.17 0.87 12.00
C TYR A 67 5.81 0.41 13.32
N ALA A 68 6.52 1.30 14.02
CA ALA A 68 7.14 0.99 15.32
C ALA A 68 6.11 0.54 16.35
N THR A 69 4.94 1.19 16.36
CA THR A 69 3.83 0.85 17.27
C THR A 69 3.35 -0.58 17.02
N LEU A 70 3.15 -0.95 15.75
CA LEU A 70 2.74 -2.30 15.36
C LEU A 70 3.83 -3.33 15.66
N LEU A 71 5.10 -3.01 15.40
CA LEU A 71 6.23 -3.89 15.69
C LEU A 71 6.33 -4.21 17.19
N GLY A 72 6.09 -3.22 18.05
CA GLY A 72 6.03 -3.40 19.50
C GLY A 72 4.92 -4.35 19.96
N THR A 73 3.84 -4.48 19.18
CA THR A 73 2.69 -5.34 19.48
C THR A 73 2.84 -6.76 18.91
N HIS A 74 3.37 -6.88 17.69
CA HIS A 74 3.39 -8.14 16.93
C HIS A 74 4.76 -8.85 16.92
N GLN A 75 5.78 -8.29 17.58
CA GLN A 75 7.18 -8.77 17.67
C GLN A 75 7.96 -8.77 16.34
N SER A 76 7.33 -9.09 15.21
CA SER A 76 7.94 -9.05 13.87
C SER A 76 6.89 -8.94 12.76
N ALA A 77 7.25 -8.27 11.65
CA ALA A 77 6.43 -8.27 10.45
C ALA A 77 6.46 -9.64 9.77
N GLN A 78 5.31 -10.06 9.24
CA GLN A 78 5.16 -11.31 8.49
C GLN A 78 5.48 -11.10 7.01
N VAL A 79 5.17 -9.92 6.48
CA VAL A 79 5.49 -9.50 5.12
C VAL A 79 6.69 -8.55 5.16
N PRO A 80 7.73 -8.77 4.33
CA PRO A 80 8.84 -7.84 4.23
C PRO A 80 8.38 -6.44 3.83
N ALA A 81 8.91 -5.42 4.51
CA ALA A 81 8.56 -4.01 4.33
C ALA A 81 8.84 -3.47 2.92
N ASP A 82 9.77 -4.08 2.21
CA ASP A 82 10.16 -3.76 0.84
C ASP A 82 9.28 -4.45 -0.22
N LEU A 83 8.54 -5.49 0.17
CA LEU A 83 7.74 -6.31 -0.74
C LEU A 83 6.45 -5.59 -1.16
N LEU A 84 5.85 -4.78 -0.28
CA LEU A 84 4.62 -4.04 -0.56
C LEU A 84 4.79 -2.54 -0.27
N PRO A 85 4.96 -1.70 -1.31
CA PRO A 85 4.96 -0.26 -1.12
C PRO A 85 3.60 0.22 -0.61
N LEU A 86 3.64 1.21 0.28
CA LEU A 86 2.50 2.03 0.63
C LEU A 86 2.30 3.10 -0.46
N VAL A 87 1.14 3.15 -1.10
CA VAL A 87 0.90 4.05 -2.24
C VAL A 87 -0.27 4.98 -1.94
N PHE A 88 0.00 6.27 -1.85
CA PHE A 88 -1.02 7.30 -1.75
C PHE A 88 -1.58 7.67 -3.11
N VAL A 89 -2.90 7.64 -3.26
CA VAL A 89 -3.61 7.87 -4.51
C VAL A 89 -4.84 8.74 -4.28
N SER A 90 -5.37 9.38 -5.33
CA SER A 90 -6.62 10.12 -5.20
C SER A 90 -7.77 9.21 -4.77
N ASP A 91 -8.63 9.71 -3.89
CA ASP A 91 -9.86 9.01 -3.48
C ASP A 91 -10.72 8.56 -4.67
N THR A 92 -10.85 9.44 -5.68
CA THR A 92 -11.55 9.14 -6.93
C THR A 92 -10.96 7.96 -7.70
N LYS A 93 -9.62 7.82 -7.72
CA LYS A 93 -8.94 6.67 -8.34
C LYS A 93 -9.16 5.41 -7.49
N MET A 94 -9.10 5.55 -6.17
CA MET A 94 -9.30 4.45 -5.24
C MET A 94 -10.72 3.86 -5.32
N ALA A 95 -11.75 4.69 -5.48
CA ALA A 95 -13.14 4.25 -5.66
C ALA A 95 -13.29 3.28 -6.85
N ARG A 96 -12.50 3.45 -7.91
CA ARG A 96 -12.50 2.59 -9.10
C ARG A 96 -11.89 1.22 -8.86
N PHE A 97 -11.09 1.04 -7.81
CA PHE A 97 -10.56 -0.28 -7.46
C PHE A 97 -11.66 -1.27 -7.06
N GLY A 98 -12.80 -0.77 -6.57
CA GLY A 98 -13.97 -1.59 -6.26
C GLY A 98 -14.69 -2.15 -7.48
N GLU A 99 -14.52 -1.54 -8.66
CA GLU A 99 -15.16 -1.93 -9.92
C GLU A 99 -14.40 -3.04 -10.66
N GLY A 100 -13.11 -3.17 -10.38
CA GLY A 100 -12.26 -4.21 -10.92
C GLY A 100 -12.34 -5.48 -10.08
N GLY A 101 -12.81 -6.59 -10.67
CA GLY A 101 -13.08 -7.86 -10.00
C GLY A 101 -12.16 -8.15 -8.81
N ARG A 102 -12.73 -8.01 -7.60
CA ARG A 102 -12.09 -8.26 -6.30
C ARG A 102 -11.32 -9.57 -6.40
N ARG A 103 -9.98 -9.52 -6.32
CA ARG A 103 -9.16 -10.72 -6.53
C ARG A 103 -9.56 -11.76 -5.49
N ARG A 104 -10.01 -12.94 -5.95
CA ARG A 104 -10.51 -14.03 -5.10
C ARG A 104 -9.57 -14.39 -3.93
N ILE A 105 -8.27 -14.18 -4.12
CA ILE A 105 -7.19 -14.41 -3.14
C ILE A 105 -7.37 -13.64 -1.82
N PHE A 106 -8.01 -12.47 -1.83
CA PHE A 106 -8.25 -11.64 -0.63
C PHE A 106 -9.74 -11.56 -0.28
N ARG A 107 -10.56 -12.46 -0.79
CA ARG A 107 -12.01 -12.47 -0.51
C ARG A 107 -12.31 -12.53 1.00
N TRP A 108 -11.46 -13.20 1.77
CA TRP A 108 -11.60 -13.28 3.22
C TRP A 108 -11.31 -11.95 3.95
N LEU A 109 -10.60 -11.01 3.32
CA LEU A 109 -10.36 -9.65 3.82
C LEU A 109 -11.47 -8.67 3.44
N GLU A 110 -12.39 -9.08 2.56
CA GLU A 110 -13.46 -8.23 2.03
C GLU A 110 -14.34 -7.59 3.12
N PRO A 111 -14.77 -8.30 4.19
CA PRO A 111 -15.53 -7.68 5.27
C PRO A 111 -14.72 -6.60 6.01
N THR A 112 -13.44 -6.84 6.26
CA THR A 112 -12.54 -5.88 6.90
C THR A 112 -12.30 -4.66 6.02
N MET A 113 -12.13 -4.86 4.71
CA MET A 113 -11.95 -3.77 3.74
C MET A 113 -13.18 -2.89 3.59
N GLN A 114 -14.39 -3.43 3.75
CA GLN A 114 -15.61 -2.63 3.77
C GLN A 114 -15.66 -1.64 4.95
N LEU A 115 -14.99 -1.95 6.07
CA LEU A 115 -14.89 -1.05 7.23
C LEU A 115 -13.81 0.03 7.03
N HIS A 116 -12.96 -0.11 6.02
CA HIS A 116 -11.82 0.76 5.75
C HIS A 116 -11.82 1.22 4.30
N PRO A 117 -12.83 2.01 3.87
CA PRO A 117 -12.97 2.44 2.48
C PRO A 117 -11.80 3.31 2.00
N ASP A 118 -11.01 3.85 2.93
CA ASP A 118 -9.84 4.68 2.72
C ASP A 118 -8.54 3.88 2.43
N ILE A 119 -8.63 2.56 2.43
CA ILE A 119 -7.51 1.63 2.20
C ILE A 119 -7.93 0.58 1.17
N HIS A 120 -7.04 0.28 0.24
CA HIS A 120 -7.23 -0.81 -0.71
C HIS A 120 -5.99 -1.70 -0.77
N LEU A 121 -6.19 -3.02 -0.64
CA LEU A 121 -5.12 -3.99 -0.70
C LEU A 121 -5.02 -4.64 -2.07
N SER A 122 -3.81 -4.66 -2.61
CA SER A 122 -3.47 -5.43 -3.79
C SER A 122 -2.23 -6.29 -3.55
N PRO A 123 -1.98 -7.30 -4.38
CA PRO A 123 -0.75 -8.10 -4.32
C PRO A 123 0.55 -7.34 -4.52
N ALA A 124 0.51 -6.10 -5.00
CA ALA A 124 1.72 -5.35 -5.34
C ALA A 124 1.86 -4.02 -4.60
N ALA A 125 0.86 -3.63 -3.81
CA ALA A 125 0.85 -2.38 -3.07
C ALA A 125 -0.32 -2.34 -2.07
N ILE A 126 -0.12 -1.57 -1.00
CA ILE A 126 -1.16 -1.14 -0.08
C ILE A 126 -1.52 0.30 -0.44
N PHE A 127 -2.72 0.53 -0.97
CA PHE A 127 -3.17 1.86 -1.38
C PHE A 127 -3.88 2.58 -0.24
N VAL A 128 -3.62 3.88 -0.10
CA VAL A 128 -4.25 4.75 0.89
C VAL A 128 -4.79 5.99 0.19
N SER A 129 -6.03 6.37 0.54
CA SER A 129 -6.65 7.59 0.03
C SER A 129 -5.92 8.84 0.47
N ASP A 130 -5.74 9.79 -0.46
CA ASP A 130 -5.19 11.12 -0.19
C ASP A 130 -6.10 11.99 0.70
N GLU A 131 -7.38 11.65 0.82
CA GLU A 131 -8.31 12.28 1.77
C GLU A 131 -7.83 12.21 3.23
N ASN A 132 -6.96 11.26 3.53
CA ASN A 132 -6.35 11.13 4.84
C ASN A 132 -5.31 12.22 5.14
N PHE A 133 -4.76 12.92 4.13
CA PHE A 133 -3.82 14.02 4.37
C PHE A 133 -4.45 15.25 5.01
N LYS A 134 -5.79 15.36 5.00
CA LYS A 134 -6.52 16.51 5.56
C LYS A 134 -6.35 16.65 7.07
N ASP A 135 -6.00 15.57 7.76
CA ASP A 135 -5.88 15.52 9.21
C ASP A 135 -4.76 14.53 9.61
N ARG A 136 -3.84 14.98 10.48
CA ARG A 136 -2.67 14.18 10.88
C ARG A 136 -3.06 12.91 11.65
N GLU A 137 -4.07 12.98 12.52
CA GLU A 137 -4.52 11.82 13.29
C GLU A 137 -5.29 10.85 12.38
N ARG A 138 -6.06 11.36 11.42
CA ARG A 138 -6.69 10.53 10.38
C ARG A 138 -5.62 9.80 9.55
N LEU A 139 -4.58 10.51 9.14
CA LEU A 139 -3.45 9.93 8.41
C LEU A 139 -2.73 8.87 9.23
N ARG A 140 -2.41 9.15 10.50
CA ARG A 140 -1.81 8.18 11.42
C ARG A 140 -2.68 6.94 11.59
N SER A 141 -3.99 7.12 11.73
CA SER A 141 -4.96 6.06 11.87
C SER A 141 -5.03 5.18 10.60
N ALA A 142 -5.06 5.81 9.43
CA ALA A 142 -5.02 5.12 8.13
C ALA A 142 -3.70 4.36 7.93
N LEU A 143 -2.56 4.98 8.27
CA LEU A 143 -1.25 4.34 8.24
C LEU A 143 -1.17 3.12 9.14
N THR A 144 -1.67 3.22 10.38
CA THR A 144 -1.67 2.11 11.33
C THR A 144 -2.50 0.95 10.80
N ARG A 145 -3.70 1.23 10.26
CA ARG A 145 -4.54 0.21 9.63
C ARG A 145 -3.85 -0.41 8.41
N ALA A 146 -3.32 0.40 7.51
CA ALA A 146 -2.67 -0.06 6.28
C ALA A 146 -1.44 -0.94 6.58
N LEU A 147 -0.57 -0.51 7.51
CA LEU A 147 0.64 -1.24 7.87
C LEU A 147 0.35 -2.49 8.69
N SER A 148 -0.79 -2.59 9.37
CA SER A 148 -1.16 -3.78 10.15
C SER A 148 -1.23 -5.06 9.29
N PHE A 149 -1.54 -4.92 7.99
CA PHE A 149 -1.54 -6.05 7.06
C PHE A 149 -0.16 -6.67 6.87
N LEU A 150 0.93 -5.92 7.09
CA LEU A 150 2.29 -6.47 7.06
C LEU A 150 2.54 -7.47 8.20
N PHE A 151 1.70 -7.47 9.24
CA PHE A 151 1.78 -8.36 10.39
C PHE A 151 0.74 -9.49 10.33
N ASP A 152 -0.10 -9.53 9.29
CA ASP A 152 -1.11 -10.57 9.12
C ASP A 152 -0.51 -11.82 8.44
N ARG A 153 -0.56 -12.94 9.16
CA ARG A 153 -0.03 -14.23 8.68
C ARG A 153 -0.77 -14.74 7.44
N ARG A 154 -2.10 -14.64 7.41
CA ARG A 154 -2.91 -15.09 6.26
C ARG A 154 -2.66 -14.23 5.04
N PHE A 155 -2.40 -12.94 5.24
CA PHE A 155 -2.02 -12.05 4.15
C PHE A 155 -0.68 -12.46 3.53
N ARG A 156 0.34 -12.74 4.36
CA ARG A 156 1.62 -13.31 3.89
C ARG A 156 1.42 -14.61 3.11
N GLU A 157 0.69 -15.58 3.67
CA GLU A 157 0.42 -16.87 3.02
C GLU A 157 -0.23 -16.68 1.64
N ALA A 158 -1.15 -15.71 1.51
CA ALA A 158 -1.79 -15.39 0.25
C ALA A 158 -0.81 -14.76 -0.77
N LEU A 159 0.12 -13.91 -0.33
CA LEU A 159 1.17 -13.36 -1.19
C LEU A 159 2.13 -14.45 -1.69
N ASP A 160 2.63 -15.30 -0.78
CA ASP A 160 3.54 -16.41 -1.12
C ASP A 160 2.91 -17.37 -2.14
N SER A 161 1.61 -17.62 -2.04
CA SER A 161 0.88 -18.50 -2.98
C SER A 161 0.81 -17.96 -4.42
N MET A 162 0.97 -16.64 -4.62
CA MET A 162 1.02 -16.04 -5.95
C MET A 162 2.40 -16.08 -6.57
N GLU A 163 3.46 -15.94 -5.76
CA GLU A 163 4.84 -16.02 -6.25
C GLU A 163 5.23 -17.46 -6.61
N ARG A 164 4.63 -18.44 -5.94
CA ARG A 164 4.82 -19.87 -6.20
C ARG A 164 3.46 -20.54 -6.45
N PRO A 165 2.88 -20.39 -7.65
CA PRO A 165 1.65 -21.10 -7.98
C PRO A 165 1.92 -22.60 -7.84
N ILE A 166 1.25 -23.25 -6.88
CA ILE A 166 1.28 -24.70 -6.76
C ILE A 166 0.62 -25.22 -8.04
N PRO A 167 1.31 -26.05 -8.85
CA PRO A 167 0.70 -26.61 -10.04
C PRO A 167 -0.52 -27.41 -9.60
N ASP A 168 -1.69 -27.12 -10.19
CA ASP A 168 -2.87 -27.95 -10.04
C ASP A 168 -2.50 -29.39 -10.41
N LYS A 169 -2.77 -30.34 -9.51
CA LYS A 169 -2.65 -31.78 -9.76
C LYS A 169 -3.81 -32.29 -10.59
#